data_AF-A0A7H9AU06-F1
#
_entry.id   AF-A0A7H9AU06-F1
#
_cell.length_a   1.000
_cell.length_b   1.000
_cell.length_c   1.000
_cell.angle_alpha   90.00
_cell.angle_beta   90.00
_cell.angle_gamma   90.00
#
_symmetry.space_group_name_H-M   'P 1'
#
loop_
_entity.id
_entity.type
_entity.pdbx_description
1 polymer ?
#
loop_
_entity_poly.entity_id
_entity_poly.type
_entity_poly.pdbx_seq_one_letter_code
_entity_poly.pdbx_strand_id
1 'polypeptide(L)' 'MDVLNTIIQNSTLNGMPKWYKATTLSIFMTIVSTLLVMLIVLIAYGSQMTIRFGY' A
#
# COMPACT_ATOMS: atom_id res chain seq x y z
N MET A 1 -11.11 -11.15 -19.42
CA MET A 1 -11.64 -10.39 -18.26
C MET A 1 -10.46 -9.71 -17.59
N ASP A 2 -10.56 -8.42 -17.31
CA ASP A 2 -9.46 -7.66 -16.70
C ASP A 2 -9.53 -7.82 -15.17
N VAL A 3 -8.45 -8.30 -14.54
CA VAL A 3 -8.43 -8.67 -13.11
C VAL A 3 -8.73 -7.46 -12.22
N LEU A 4 -8.27 -6.28 -12.64
CA LEU A 4 -8.58 -5.03 -11.96
C LEU A 4 -10.08 -4.70 -12.02
N ASN A 5 -10.76 -5.00 -13.12
CA ASN A 5 -12.19 -4.76 -13.26
C ASN A 5 -13.02 -5.70 -12.36
N THR A 6 -12.62 -6.96 -12.20
CA THR A 6 -13.27 -7.89 -11.27
C THR A 6 -13.07 -7.47 -9.82
N ILE A 7 -11.88 -7.00 -9.44
CA ILE A 7 -11.63 -6.49 -8.08
C ILE A 7 -12.49 -5.25 -7.82
N ILE A 8 -12.55 -4.30 -8.76
CA ILE A 8 -13.36 -3.09 -8.62
C ILE A 8 -14.85 -3.44 -8.52
N GLN A 9 -15.36 -4.37 -9.34
CA GLN A 9 -16.76 -4.81 -9.31
C GLN A 9 -17.17 -5.52 -8.01
N ASN A 10 -16.25 -6.28 -7.40
CA ASN A 10 -16.49 -6.98 -6.13
C ASN A 10 -16.12 -6.16 -4.89
N SER A 11 -15.62 -4.93 -5.08
CA SER A 11 -15.28 -4.01 -3.99
C SER A 11 -16.38 -2.95 -3.79
N THR A 12 -16.30 -2.24 -2.67
CA THR A 12 -17.14 -1.06 -2.38
C THR A 12 -16.96 0.08 -3.38
N LEU A 13 -15.94 0.01 -4.24
CA LEU A 13 -15.72 0.95 -5.33
C LEU A 13 -16.68 0.72 -6.51
N ASN A 14 -17.45 -0.37 -6.53
CA ASN A 14 -18.44 -0.60 -7.59
C ASN A 14 -19.49 0.53 -7.62
N GLY A 15 -19.85 1.01 -8.82
CA GLY A 15 -20.75 2.17 -8.98
C GLY A 15 -20.13 3.55 -8.71
N MET A 16 -18.91 3.65 -8.18
CA MET A 16 -18.27 4.95 -7.90
C MET A 16 -17.70 5.62 -9.16
N PRO A 17 -17.58 6.96 -9.15
CA PRO A 17 -16.95 7.73 -10.22
C PRO A 17 -15.52 7.25 -10.51
N LYS A 18 -15.11 7.29 -11.80
CA LYS A 18 -13.78 6.83 -12.23
C LYS A 18 -12.63 7.53 -11.48
N TRP A 19 -12.77 8.83 -11.19
CA TRP A 19 -11.77 9.61 -10.48
C TRP A 19 -11.63 9.17 -9.01
N TYR A 20 -12.75 8.83 -8.34
CA TYR A 20 -12.74 8.33 -6.98
C TYR A 20 -12.05 6.98 -6.89
N LYS A 21 -12.38 6.06 -7.81
CA LYS A 21 -11.70 4.75 -7.96
C LYS A 21 -10.19 4.90 -8.12
N ALA A 22 -9.77 5.78 -9.02
CA ALA A 22 -8.36 6.06 -9.26
C ALA A 22 -7.66 6.64 -8.02
N THR A 23 -8.33 7.56 -7.32
CA THR A 23 -7.79 8.19 -6.10
C THR A 23 -7.62 7.17 -4.97
N THR A 24 -8.64 6.34 -4.71
CA THR A 24 -8.55 5.27 -3.69
C THR A 24 -7.44 4.28 -4.01
N LEU A 25 -7.33 3.86 -5.28
CA LEU A 25 -6.26 2.96 -5.71
C LEU A 25 -4.88 3.60 -5.56
N SER A 26 -4.75 4.89 -5.89
CA SER A 26 -3.50 5.64 -5.71
C SER A 26 -3.09 5.70 -4.25
N ILE A 27 -4.01 6.06 -3.35
CA ILE A 27 -3.72 6.13 -1.90
C ILE A 27 -3.30 4.77 -1.37
N PHE A 28 -4.01 3.71 -1.76
CA PHE A 28 -3.66 2.34 -1.38
C PHE A 28 -2.24 1.98 -1.84
N MET A 29 -1.90 2.26 -3.10
CA MET A 29 -0.56 2.01 -3.63
C MET A 29 0.52 2.83 -2.91
N THR A 30 0.24 4.08 -2.55
CA THR A 30 1.16 4.92 -1.76
C THR A 30 1.44 4.32 -0.39
N ILE A 31 0.41 3.84 0.32
CA ILE A 31 0.57 3.20 1.63
C ILE A 31 1.40 1.92 1.50
N VAL A 32 1.04 1.04 0.56
CA VAL A 32 1.76 -0.22 0.32
C VAL A 32 3.22 0.05 -0.04
N SER A 33 3.48 1.03 -0.92
CA SER A 33 4.83 1.44 -1.30
C SER A 33 5.62 1.95 -0.09
N THR A 34 5.00 2.78 0.76
CA THR A 34 5.64 3.30 1.98
C THR A 34 6.04 2.17 2.92
N LEU A 35 5.14 1.20 3.16
CA LEU A 35 5.43 0.03 3.99
C LEU A 35 6.56 -0.83 3.41
N LEU A 36 6.56 -1.04 2.09
CA LEU A 36 7.64 -1.77 1.42
C LEU A 36 8.98 -1.05 1.55
N VAL A 37 9.01 0.28 1.38
CA VAL A 37 10.24 1.08 1.56
C VAL A 37 10.74 0.96 2.99
N MET A 38 9.87 1.09 4.00
CA MET A 38 10.24 0.91 5.40
C MET A 38 10.80 -0.48 5.68
N LEU A 39 10.19 -1.52 5.11
CA LEU A 39 10.68 -2.89 5.24
C LEU A 39 12.05 -3.07 4.61
N ILE A 40 12.27 -2.54 3.40
CA ILE A 40 13.56 -2.60 2.71
C ILE A 40 14.64 -1.86 3.53
N VAL A 41 14.32 -0.68 4.05
CA VAL A 41 15.22 0.08 4.92
C VAL A 41 15.57 -0.72 6.17
N LEU A 42 14.59 -1.36 6.80
CA LEU A 42 14.82 -2.18 7.99
C LEU A 42 15.70 -3.40 7.67
N ILE A 43 15.52 -4.06 6.53
CA ILE A 43 16.35 -5.20 6.13
C ILE A 43 17.79 -4.74 5.81
N ALA A 44 17.94 -3.63 5.07
CA ALA A 44 19.23 -3.15 4.61
C ALA A 44 20.08 -2.53 5.73
N TYR A 45 19.44 -1.79 6.65
CA TYR A 45 20.13 -0.99 7.68
C TYR A 45 19.82 -1.45 9.11
N GLY A 46 18.87 -2.35 9.31
CA GLY A 46 18.44 -2.78 10.65
C GLY A 46 19.53 -3.48 11.45
N SER A 47 20.50 -4.13 10.80
CA SER A 47 21.66 -4.74 11.48
C SER A 47 22.60 -3.71 12.12
N GLN A 48 22.61 -2.47 11.61
CA GLN A 48 23.38 -1.35 12.12
C GLN A 48 22.55 -0.45 13.06
N MET A 49 21.23 -0.65 13.07
CA MET A 49 20.34 0.07 13.98
C MET A 49 20.38 -0.57 15.37
N THR A 50 21.05 0.07 16.31
CA THR A 50 20.84 -0.20 17.75
C THR A 50 19.44 0.25 18.15
N ILE A 51 18.46 -0.63 17.98
CA ILE A 51 17.10 -0.43 18.46
C ILE A 51 17.11 -0.61 19.98
N ARG A 52 17.31 0.50 20.71
CA ARG A 52 17.14 0.50 22.17
C ARG A 52 15.65 0.61 22.44
N PHE A 53 15.00 -0.53 22.66
CA PHE A 53 13.70 -0.55 23.31
C PHE A 53 13.93 -0.05 24.73
N GLY A 54 13.44 1.16 25.04
CA GLY A 54 13.54 1.71 26.38
C GLY A 54 12.78 0.81 27.35
N TYR A 55 13.52 -0.02 28.07
CA TYR A 55 13.12 -0.69 29.30
C TYR A 55 14.08 -0.25 30.39
#